data_AF-A0A7J9RIT2-F1
#
_entry.id   AF-A0A7J9RIT2-F1
#
_cell.length_a   1.000
_cell.length_b   1.000
_cell.length_c   1.000
_cell.angle_alpha   90.00
_cell.angle_beta   90.00
_cell.angle_gamma   90.00
#
_symmetry.space_group_name_H-M   'P 1'
#
loop_
_entity.id
_entity.type
_entity.pdbx_description
1 polymer ?
#
loop_
_entity_poly.entity_id
_entity_poly.type
_entity_poly.pdbx_seq_one_letter_code
_entity_poly.pdbx_strand_id
1 'polypeptide(L)'
;MEDWKLLIDQAMQVETNNTIEAHKIYGDAVRSALAQTQMLLGDLEAAQVIEALYGALVAYSQQVMLRMKAEDPEVGGVDHAFRAGQAYGVSCVLNHLIDQLTDVAGITALGALDDFSDTLHDEIIIQGRAAGLTVELLDAKGEILFE
;
A
#
# COMPACT_ATOMS: atom_id res chain seq x y z
N MET A 1 -8.90 -16.34 -14.36
CA MET A 1 -8.60 -14.93 -14.02
C MET A 1 -8.07 -14.28 -15.27
N GLU A 2 -8.63 -13.14 -15.69
CA GLU A 2 -8.13 -12.41 -16.87
C GLU A 2 -6.71 -11.87 -16.61
N ASP A 3 -5.89 -11.78 -17.66
CA ASP A 3 -4.53 -11.25 -17.57
C ASP A 3 -4.55 -9.79 -17.12
N TRP A 4 -3.80 -9.47 -16.07
CA TRP A 4 -3.78 -8.13 -15.48
C TRP A 4 -3.31 -7.05 -16.48
N LYS A 5 -2.49 -7.39 -17.48
CA LYS A 5 -2.05 -6.44 -18.52
C LYS A 5 -3.21 -6.07 -19.42
N LEU A 6 -4.04 -7.05 -19.80
CA LEU A 6 -5.24 -6.80 -20.60
C LEU A 6 -6.26 -5.95 -19.83
N LEU A 7 -6.40 -6.19 -18.52
CA LEU A 7 -7.24 -5.35 -17.66
C LEU A 7 -6.73 -3.91 -17.59
N ILE A 8 -5.41 -3.69 -17.46
CA ILE A 8 -4.82 -2.35 -17.52
C ILE A 8 -5.10 -1.69 -18.88
N ASP A 9 -4.86 -2.41 -19.99
CA ASP A 9 -5.12 -1.89 -21.34
C ASP A 9 -6.59 -1.47 -21.50
N GLN A 10 -7.53 -2.29 -20.99
CA GLN A 10 -8.96 -1.98 -21.00
C GLN A 10 -9.29 -0.73 -20.16
N ALA A 11 -8.76 -0.64 -18.94
CA ALA A 11 -8.97 0.51 -18.06
C ALA A 11 -8.50 1.81 -18.73
N MET A 12 -7.34 1.79 -19.38
CA MET A 12 -6.78 2.93 -20.12
C MET A 12 -7.69 3.39 -21.27
N GLN A 13 -8.45 2.48 -21.91
CA GLN A 13 -9.38 2.88 -22.98
C GLN A 13 -10.61 3.62 -22.45
N VAL A 14 -11.03 3.35 -21.21
CA VAL A 14 -12.27 3.88 -20.64
C VAL A 14 -12.04 5.02 -19.63
N GLU A 15 -10.84 5.20 -19.08
CA GLU A 15 -10.55 6.16 -18.01
C GLU A 15 -10.87 7.62 -18.33
N THR A 16 -10.77 8.02 -19.60
CA THR A 16 -11.12 9.38 -20.03
C THR A 16 -12.62 9.62 -20.09
N ASN A 17 -13.41 8.57 -20.36
CA ASN A 17 -14.85 8.68 -20.61
C ASN A 17 -15.71 8.19 -19.43
N ASN A 18 -15.19 7.28 -18.62
CA ASN A 18 -15.86 6.69 -17.48
C ASN A 18 -14.86 6.32 -16.37
N THR A 19 -14.56 7.28 -15.50
CA THR A 19 -13.58 7.13 -14.42
C THR A 19 -13.97 6.07 -13.39
N ILE A 20 -15.27 5.88 -13.12
CA ILE A 20 -15.76 4.87 -12.16
C ILE A 20 -15.54 3.46 -12.69
N GLU A 21 -15.81 3.24 -13.98
CA GLU A 21 -15.57 1.94 -14.62
C GLU A 21 -14.08 1.64 -14.71
N ALA A 22 -13.26 2.60 -15.13
CA ALA A 22 -11.80 2.44 -15.15
C ALA A 22 -11.23 2.10 -13.77
N HIS A 23 -11.69 2.79 -12.72
CA HIS A 23 -11.29 2.49 -11.34
C HIS A 23 -11.56 1.03 -10.96
N LYS A 24 -12.75 0.51 -11.31
CA LYS A 24 -13.10 -0.91 -11.05
C LYS A 24 -12.16 -1.86 -11.80
N ILE A 25 -11.92 -1.61 -13.08
CA ILE A 25 -11.06 -2.46 -13.92
C ILE A 25 -9.61 -2.44 -13.41
N TYR A 26 -9.09 -1.27 -12.99
CA TYR A 26 -7.77 -1.20 -12.33
C TYR A 26 -7.74 -2.03 -11.03
N GLY A 27 -8.82 -2.01 -10.24
CA GLY A 27 -8.94 -2.88 -9.07
C GLY A 27 -8.95 -4.38 -9.41
N ASP A 28 -9.58 -4.78 -10.51
CA ASP A 28 -9.52 -6.15 -11.03
C ASP A 28 -8.11 -6.52 -11.50
N ALA A 29 -7.41 -5.60 -12.16
CA ALA A 29 -6.03 -5.80 -12.59
C ALA A 29 -5.10 -6.03 -11.41
N VAL A 30 -5.25 -5.23 -10.33
CA VAL A 30 -4.52 -5.40 -9.08
C VAL A 30 -4.73 -6.79 -8.49
N ARG A 31 -5.99 -7.22 -8.31
CA ARG A 31 -6.31 -8.55 -7.78
C ARG A 31 -5.71 -9.67 -8.64
N SER A 32 -5.76 -9.51 -9.96
CA SER A 32 -5.20 -10.47 -10.90
C SER A 32 -3.67 -10.57 -10.79
N ALA A 33 -2.98 -9.43 -10.73
CA ALA A 33 -1.53 -9.38 -10.58
C ALA A 33 -1.09 -9.99 -9.24
N LEU A 34 -1.77 -9.67 -8.13
CA LEU A 34 -1.43 -10.21 -6.81
C LEU A 34 -1.64 -11.72 -6.72
N ALA A 35 -2.74 -12.24 -7.26
CA ALA A 35 -2.95 -13.68 -7.32
C ALA A 35 -1.90 -14.39 -8.19
N GLN A 36 -1.41 -13.75 -9.26
CA GLN A 36 -0.26 -14.27 -10.01
C GLN A 36 1.02 -14.25 -9.17
N THR A 37 1.31 -13.16 -8.46
CA THR A 37 2.47 -13.06 -7.55
C THR A 37 2.42 -14.14 -6.49
N GLN A 38 1.28 -14.35 -5.82
CA GLN A 38 1.11 -15.38 -4.79
C GLN A 38 1.44 -16.79 -5.31
N MET A 39 1.09 -17.12 -6.56
CA MET A 39 1.46 -18.41 -7.15
C MET A 39 2.97 -18.57 -7.34
N LEU A 40 3.69 -17.47 -7.60
CA LEU A 40 5.14 -17.47 -7.78
C LEU A 40 5.90 -17.55 -6.45
N LEU A 41 5.29 -17.14 -5.34
CA LEU A 41 5.92 -17.16 -4.01
C LEU A 41 6.18 -18.56 -3.45
N GLY A 42 5.79 -19.63 -4.14
CA GLY A 42 6.26 -20.98 -3.84
C GLY A 42 7.76 -21.18 -4.16
N ASP A 43 8.34 -20.31 -4.98
CA ASP A 43 9.78 -20.28 -5.26
C ASP A 43 10.53 -19.42 -4.24
N LEU A 44 11.63 -19.95 -3.69
CA LEU A 44 12.40 -19.28 -2.64
C LEU A 44 13.03 -17.97 -3.11
N GLU A 45 13.57 -17.93 -4.33
CA GLU A 45 14.20 -16.71 -4.84
C GLU A 45 13.13 -15.62 -5.04
N ALA A 46 11.97 -16.00 -5.58
CA ALA A 46 10.84 -15.08 -5.71
C ALA A 46 10.37 -14.55 -4.34
N ALA A 47 10.25 -15.41 -3.33
CA ALA A 47 9.86 -15.03 -1.98
C ALA A 47 10.87 -14.06 -1.34
N GLN A 48 12.18 -14.33 -1.47
CA GLN A 48 13.23 -13.46 -0.96
C GLN A 48 13.26 -12.08 -1.64
N VAL A 49 12.97 -12.01 -2.94
CA VAL A 49 12.87 -10.74 -3.66
C VAL A 49 11.70 -9.91 -3.13
N ILE A 50 10.53 -10.51 -2.90
CA ILE A 50 9.37 -9.82 -2.34
C ILE A 50 9.64 -9.38 -0.89
N GLU A 51 10.25 -10.23 -0.08
CA GLU A 51 10.64 -9.89 1.30
C GLU A 51 11.60 -8.69 1.34
N ALA A 52 12.63 -8.68 0.50
CA ALA A 52 13.57 -7.56 0.41
C ALA A 52 12.88 -6.25 -0.04
N LEU A 53 11.95 -6.33 -0.99
CA LEU A 53 11.17 -5.18 -1.44
C LEU A 53 10.27 -4.64 -0.31
N TYR A 54 9.61 -5.54 0.44
CA TYR A 54 8.80 -5.19 1.60
C TYR A 54 9.65 -4.45 2.64
N GLY A 55 10.79 -5.00 3.01
CA GLY A 55 11.71 -4.39 3.96
C GLY A 55 12.20 -3.00 3.50
N ALA A 56 12.44 -2.81 2.19
CA ALA A 56 12.82 -1.53 1.63
C ALA A 56 11.70 -0.47 1.73
N LEU A 57 10.45 -0.85 1.44
CA LEU A 57 9.29 0.03 1.53
C LEU A 57 9.01 0.46 2.98
N VAL A 58 9.10 -0.49 3.92
CA VAL A 58 8.98 -0.23 5.35
C VAL A 58 10.07 0.74 5.83
N ALA A 59 11.33 0.45 5.52
CA ALA A 59 12.45 1.29 5.92
C ALA A 59 12.35 2.70 5.32
N TYR A 60 11.89 2.82 4.07
CA TYR A 60 11.66 4.09 3.41
C TYR A 60 10.56 4.91 4.08
N SER A 61 9.42 4.29 4.40
CA SER A 61 8.32 4.97 5.11
C SER A 61 8.79 5.54 6.45
N GLN A 62 9.53 4.74 7.23
CA GLN A 62 10.12 5.19 8.50
C GLN A 62 11.17 6.29 8.31
N GLN A 63 11.98 6.22 7.26
CA GLN A 63 12.93 7.28 6.95
C GLN A 63 12.23 8.63 6.70
N VAL A 64 11.08 8.62 5.99
CA VAL A 64 10.26 9.82 5.76
C VAL A 64 9.68 10.34 7.07
N MET A 65 9.15 9.46 7.92
CA MET A 65 8.57 9.82 9.22
C MET A 65 9.60 10.39 10.19
N LEU A 66 10.77 9.76 10.29
CA LEU A 66 11.89 10.26 11.11
C LEU A 66 12.37 11.61 10.61
N ARG A 67 12.44 11.81 9.29
CA ARG A 67 12.79 13.09 8.70
C ARG A 67 11.76 14.17 9.05
N MET A 68 10.47 13.87 8.90
CA MET A 68 9.39 14.79 9.29
C MET A 68 9.53 15.20 10.76
N LYS A 69 9.81 14.24 11.66
CA LYS A 69 10.05 14.53 13.07
C LYS A 69 11.30 15.39 13.32
N ALA A 70 12.36 15.19 12.54
CA ALA A 70 13.59 15.96 12.68
C ALA A 70 13.48 17.39 12.12
N GLU A 71 12.72 17.56 11.05
CA GLU A 71 12.47 18.87 10.41
C GLU A 71 11.42 19.70 11.17
N ASP A 72 10.64 19.06 12.06
CA ASP A 72 9.61 19.68 12.92
C ASP A 72 8.72 20.70 12.18
N PRO A 73 8.10 20.32 11.06
CA PRO A 73 7.25 21.24 10.30
C PRO A 73 6.00 21.59 11.11
N GLU A 74 5.42 22.76 10.80
CA GLU A 74 4.11 23.13 11.34
C GLU A 74 3.07 22.05 11.00
N VAL A 75 2.41 21.51 12.02
CA VAL A 75 1.37 20.48 11.87
C VAL A 75 0.23 21.02 11.02
N GLY A 76 -0.15 20.26 9.98
CA GLY A 76 -1.14 20.69 8.99
C GLY A 76 -0.59 21.66 7.92
N GLY A 77 0.66 22.09 8.05
CA GLY A 77 1.37 22.86 7.02
C GLY A 77 1.73 22.00 5.80
N VAL A 78 2.13 22.64 4.70
CA VAL A 78 2.41 21.97 3.41
C VAL A 78 3.47 20.89 3.55
N ASP A 79 4.56 21.15 4.27
CA ASP A 79 5.65 20.19 4.45
C ASP A 79 5.24 19.00 5.34
N HIS A 80 4.45 19.25 6.39
CA HIS A 80 3.87 18.19 7.22
C HIS A 80 2.92 17.33 6.38
N ALA A 81 2.00 17.94 5.64
CA ALA A 81 1.04 17.22 4.81
C ALA A 81 1.70 16.42 3.68
N PHE A 82 2.73 16.98 3.04
CA PHE A 82 3.48 16.26 1.99
C PHE A 82 4.18 15.03 2.55
N ARG A 83 4.84 15.15 3.71
CA ARG A 83 5.55 14.03 4.35
C ARG A 83 4.60 12.98 4.89
N ALA A 84 3.52 13.41 5.56
CA ALA A 84 2.47 12.54 6.03
C ALA A 84 1.83 11.77 4.86
N GLY A 85 1.49 12.46 3.77
CA GLY A 85 0.94 11.83 2.57
C GLY A 85 1.91 10.87 1.88
N GLN A 86 3.20 11.20 1.83
CA GLN A 86 4.24 10.34 1.28
C GLN A 86 4.36 9.04 2.07
N ALA A 87 4.43 9.11 3.41
CA ALA A 87 4.48 7.93 4.26
C ALA A 87 3.16 7.13 4.21
N TYR A 88 2.02 7.85 4.20
CA TYR A 88 0.68 7.26 4.11
C TYR A 88 0.51 6.44 2.84
N GLY A 89 0.86 6.99 1.68
CA GLY A 89 0.77 6.26 0.40
C GLY A 89 1.59 4.97 0.38
N VAL A 90 2.80 4.98 0.96
CA VAL A 90 3.63 3.75 1.06
C VAL A 90 2.99 2.75 2.00
N SER A 91 2.47 3.19 3.15
CA SER A 91 1.79 2.31 4.10
C SER A 91 0.52 1.68 3.52
N CYS A 92 -0.26 2.44 2.72
CA CYS A 92 -1.39 1.91 1.96
C CYS A 92 -0.96 0.83 0.97
N VAL A 93 0.16 1.01 0.26
CA VAL A 93 0.67 -0.02 -0.67
C VAL A 93 1.04 -1.29 0.08
N LEU A 94 1.73 -1.17 1.23
CA LEU A 94 2.08 -2.33 2.06
C LEU A 94 0.82 -3.08 2.52
N ASN A 95 -0.13 -2.36 3.14
CA ASN A 95 -1.33 -2.95 3.72
C ASN A 95 -2.40 -3.38 2.71
N HIS A 96 -2.51 -2.74 1.53
CA HIS A 96 -3.57 -3.09 0.56
C HIS A 96 -3.12 -4.11 -0.47
N LEU A 97 -1.84 -4.07 -0.87
CA LEU A 97 -1.34 -4.89 -1.96
C LEU A 97 -0.50 -6.05 -1.44
N ILE A 98 0.41 -5.78 -0.50
CA ILE A 98 1.40 -6.77 -0.11
C ILE A 98 0.93 -7.65 1.05
N ASP A 99 0.09 -7.15 1.95
CA ASP A 99 -0.61 -7.92 3.00
C ASP A 99 -1.42 -9.11 2.41
N GLN A 100 -1.96 -8.94 1.20
CA GLN A 100 -2.65 -10.04 0.49
C GLN A 100 -1.73 -11.21 0.11
N LEU A 101 -0.41 -11.07 0.24
CA LEU A 101 0.58 -12.10 -0.04
C LEU A 101 0.95 -12.84 1.24
N THR A 102 0.63 -14.13 1.27
CA THR A 102 0.91 -15.01 2.40
C THR A 102 2.17 -15.83 2.17
N ASP A 103 3.00 -15.95 3.21
CA ASP A 103 4.08 -16.94 3.26
C ASP A 103 3.50 -18.32 3.61
N VAL A 104 2.92 -18.97 2.60
CA VAL A 104 2.27 -20.27 2.75
C VAL A 104 3.26 -21.38 3.18
N ALA A 105 4.55 -21.17 2.98
CA ALA A 105 5.58 -22.17 3.25
C ALA A 105 6.38 -21.89 4.54
N GLY A 106 6.17 -20.73 5.19
CA GLY A 106 6.79 -20.36 6.46
C GLY A 106 8.32 -20.22 6.38
N ILE A 107 8.84 -19.83 5.21
CA ILE A 107 10.27 -19.80 4.91
C ILE A 107 10.86 -18.38 4.99
N THR A 108 10.00 -17.36 5.07
CA THR A 108 10.34 -15.93 5.08
C THR A 108 9.76 -15.25 6.32
N ALA A 109 10.15 -13.99 6.56
CA ALA A 109 9.56 -13.18 7.61
C ALA A 109 8.32 -12.39 7.15
N LEU A 110 7.71 -12.70 6.00
CA LEU A 110 6.62 -11.89 5.43
C LEU A 110 5.46 -11.67 6.41
N GLY A 111 5.05 -12.70 7.16
CA GLY A 111 3.98 -12.54 8.17
C GLY A 111 4.36 -11.62 9.33
N ALA A 112 5.63 -11.58 9.75
CA ALA A 112 6.08 -10.66 10.80
C ALA A 112 6.27 -9.23 10.28
N LEU A 113 6.63 -9.09 8.99
CA LEU A 113 6.71 -7.80 8.31
C LEU A 113 5.32 -7.19 8.10
N ASP A 114 4.33 -8.05 7.87
CA ASP A 114 2.92 -7.68 7.77
C ASP A 114 2.38 -7.11 9.10
N ASP A 115 2.51 -7.84 10.20
CA ASP A 115 2.17 -7.36 11.55
C ASP A 115 2.85 -6.01 11.89
N PHE A 116 4.10 -5.85 11.44
CA PHE A 116 4.85 -4.61 11.63
C PHE A 116 4.29 -3.45 10.77
N SER A 117 3.90 -3.73 9.53
CA SER A 117 3.29 -2.72 8.65
C SER A 117 1.94 -2.24 9.18
N ASP A 118 1.12 -3.13 9.74
CA ASP A 118 -0.14 -2.77 10.37
C ASP A 118 0.07 -1.75 11.51
N THR A 119 1.05 -2.02 12.38
CA THR A 119 1.41 -1.10 13.47
C THR A 119 1.90 0.25 12.94
N LEU A 120 2.71 0.24 11.88
CA LEU A 120 3.24 1.43 11.22
C LEU A 120 2.14 2.24 10.53
N HIS A 121 1.16 1.57 9.94
CA HIS A 121 0.03 2.20 9.27
C HIS A 121 -0.83 2.99 10.25
N ASP A 122 -1.12 2.42 11.43
CA ASP A 122 -1.86 3.10 12.50
C ASP A 122 -1.18 4.41 12.95
N GLU A 123 0.15 4.40 13.10
CA GLU A 123 0.92 5.59 13.45
C GLU A 123 0.85 6.67 12.36
N ILE A 124 0.86 6.26 11.09
CA ILE A 124 0.81 7.18 9.95
C ILE A 124 -0.59 7.73 9.73
N ILE A 125 -1.66 6.97 10.00
CA ILE A 125 -3.05 7.47 9.98
C ILE A 125 -3.19 8.70 10.88
N ILE A 126 -2.57 8.68 12.07
CA ILE A 126 -2.61 9.82 13.00
C ILE A 126 -2.03 11.08 12.33
N GLN A 127 -0.90 10.94 11.63
CA GLN A 127 -0.27 12.05 10.93
C GLN A 127 -1.07 12.48 9.69
N GLY A 128 -1.64 11.54 8.95
CA GLY A 128 -2.48 11.82 7.79
C GLY A 128 -3.74 12.61 8.17
N ARG A 129 -4.39 12.23 9.27
CA ARG A 129 -5.53 12.98 9.84
C ARG A 129 -5.11 14.38 10.30
N ALA A 130 -3.97 14.49 10.99
CA ALA A 130 -3.43 15.78 11.43
C ALA A 130 -3.09 16.72 10.25
N ALA A 131 -2.70 16.14 9.11
CA ALA A 131 -2.46 16.84 7.85
C ALA A 131 -3.75 17.21 7.09
N GLY A 132 -4.93 16.81 7.58
CA GLY A 132 -6.19 17.02 6.88
C GLY A 132 -6.34 16.19 5.60
N LEU A 133 -5.59 15.08 5.46
CA LEU A 133 -5.77 14.17 4.33
C LEU A 133 -7.15 13.51 4.46
N THR A 134 -7.95 13.63 3.40
CA THR A 134 -9.16 12.84 3.25
C THR A 134 -8.74 11.39 3.05
N VAL A 135 -8.70 10.64 4.14
CA VAL A 135 -8.66 9.18 4.07
C VAL A 135 -10.03 8.77 3.52
N GLU A 136 -10.06 8.10 2.37
CA GLU A 136 -11.32 7.74 1.70
C GLU A 136 -12.23 6.93 2.63
N LEU A 137 -13.51 6.82 2.29
CA LEU A 137 -14.64 6.28 3.07
C LEU A 137 -14.42 4.88 3.72
N LEU A 138 -13.30 4.21 3.43
CA LEU A 138 -12.90 2.88 3.87
C LEU A 138 -11.42 2.91 4.33
N ASP A 139 -11.10 2.20 5.40
CA ASP A 139 -9.78 2.02 5.98
C ASP A 139 -8.90 1.07 5.15
N ALA A 140 -7.69 0.78 5.65
CA ALA A 140 -6.74 -0.16 5.05
C ALA A 140 -7.33 -1.55 4.72
N LYS A 141 -8.41 -1.95 5.39
CA LYS A 141 -9.05 -3.27 5.29
C LYS A 141 -10.38 -3.21 4.53
N GLY A 142 -10.73 -2.05 3.97
CA GLY A 142 -12.01 -1.86 3.29
C GLY A 142 -13.18 -1.68 4.25
N GLU A 143 -12.93 -1.40 5.54
CA GLU A 143 -13.95 -1.12 6.55
C GLU A 143 -14.18 0.38 6.71
N ILE A 144 -15.39 0.81 7.07
CA ILE A 144 -15.64 2.24 7.28
C ILE A 144 -14.81 2.72 8.48
N LEU A 145 -13.97 3.75 8.27
CA LEU A 145 -13.37 4.51 9.37
C LEU A 145 -14.48 5.26 10.11
N PHE A 146 -15.08 4.64 11.12
CA PHE A 146 -15.90 5.38 12.06
C PHE A 146 -15.00 6.28 12.94
N GLU A 147 -15.48 7.49 13.21
CA GLU A 147 -14.84 8.48 14.10
C GLU A 147 -14.56 7.92 15.50
#